data_AF-A0A970FMG5-F1
#
_entry.id   AF-A0A970FMG5-F1
#
_cell.length_a   1.000
_cell.length_b   1.000
_cell.length_c   1.000
_cell.angle_alpha   90.00
_cell.angle_beta   90.00
_cell.angle_gamma   90.00
#
_symmetry.space_group_name_H-M   'P 1'
#
loop_
_entity.id
_entity.type
_entity.pdbx_description
1 polymer ?
#
loop_
_entity_poly.entity_id
_entity_poly.type
_entity_poly.pdbx_seq_one_letter_code
_entity_poly.pdbx_strand_id
1 'polypeptide(L)'
;MREDFSLPFLKQLKQVLRKECASLPMDLKCLLGAHIKPLEQSIDRVEGLSEILRRSNPKMALCHTDIHNWNLMQRDEQLVLIDWEGLKLAPVEADLMFFVDKPYYDVFMNIYLKLHKDFLINTDALLFYHIRRKLEDIWEFIEQLLYDNQEDKERNETIKVLDGELNNLVF
;
A
#
# COMPACT_ATOMS: atom_id res chain seq x y z
N MET A 1 -4.48 18.05 3.30
CA MET A 1 -3.06 17.67 3.13
C MET A 1 -2.77 17.47 1.64
N ARG A 2 -1.56 17.72 1.13
CA ARG A 2 -1.19 17.49 -0.28
C ARG A 2 -0.12 16.40 -0.35
N GLU A 3 -0.21 15.52 -1.35
CA GLU A 3 0.80 14.48 -1.58
C GLU A 3 2.17 15.08 -1.94
N ASP A 4 3.21 14.55 -1.32
CA ASP A 4 4.62 14.89 -1.55
C ASP A 4 5.47 13.67 -1.99
N PHE A 5 4.85 12.51 -2.13
CA PHE A 5 5.45 11.22 -2.47
C PHE A 5 6.50 10.77 -1.45
N SER A 6 6.42 11.23 -0.20
CA SER A 6 7.29 10.79 0.89
C SER A 6 6.96 9.36 1.34
N LEU A 7 7.98 8.67 1.87
CA LEU A 7 7.91 7.28 2.30
C LEU A 7 8.48 7.15 3.72
N PRO A 8 7.86 7.77 4.73
CA PRO A 8 8.46 7.93 6.06
C PRO A 8 8.74 6.60 6.77
N PHE A 9 7.89 5.59 6.57
CA PHE A 9 7.99 4.26 7.17
C PHE A 9 9.20 3.44 6.68
N LEU A 10 9.74 3.76 5.49
CA LEU A 10 10.84 3.00 4.90
C LEU A 10 12.12 3.07 5.73
N LYS A 11 12.32 4.15 6.50
CA LYS A 11 13.51 4.27 7.34
C LYS A 11 13.54 3.15 8.39
N GLN A 12 12.44 2.95 9.11
CA GLN A 12 12.31 1.92 10.13
C GLN A 12 12.30 0.51 9.50
N LEU A 13 11.55 0.32 8.41
CA LEU A 13 11.55 -0.95 7.68
C LEU A 13 12.97 -1.36 7.24
N LYS A 14 13.74 -0.43 6.65
CA LYS A 14 15.14 -0.69 6.26
C LYS A 14 16.04 -1.01 7.45
N GLN A 15 15.80 -0.43 8.63
CA GLN A 15 16.57 -0.74 9.83
C GLN A 15 16.34 -2.18 10.30
N VAL A 16 15.07 -2.60 10.34
CA VAL A 16 14.67 -3.97 10.67
C VAL A 16 15.27 -4.97 9.70
N LEU A 17 15.22 -4.70 8.39
CA LEU A 17 15.80 -5.57 7.36
C LEU A 17 17.33 -5.65 7.43
N ARG A 18 18.02 -4.54 7.74
CA ARG A 18 19.48 -4.46 7.59
C ARG A 18 20.28 -5.11 8.70
N LYS A 19 19.91 -5.01 10.00
CA LYS A 19 20.71 -5.64 11.09
C LYS A 19 20.23 -5.52 12.54
N GLU A 20 18.97 -5.18 12.83
CA GLU A 20 18.40 -5.50 14.16
C GLU A 20 18.03 -6.99 14.30
N CYS A 21 18.45 -7.83 13.35
CA CYS A 21 18.27 -9.27 13.30
C CYS A 21 18.79 -10.06 14.52
N ALA A 22 19.53 -9.43 15.44
CA ALA A 22 19.92 -10.03 16.72
C ALA A 22 18.83 -9.88 17.80
N SER A 23 17.99 -8.84 17.72
CA SER A 23 16.87 -8.58 18.62
C SER A 23 15.52 -9.01 18.04
N LEU A 24 15.43 -9.33 16.75
CA LEU A 24 14.20 -9.84 16.17
C LEU A 24 13.82 -11.21 16.79
N PRO A 25 12.54 -11.40 17.14
CA PRO A 25 11.99 -12.70 17.44
C PRO A 25 12.29 -13.73 16.34
N MET A 26 12.55 -14.98 16.72
CA MET A 26 13.04 -16.01 15.80
C MET A 26 12.04 -16.32 14.68
N ASP A 27 10.74 -16.32 14.99
CA ASP A 27 9.64 -16.52 14.04
C ASP A 27 9.65 -15.45 12.94
N LEU A 28 9.72 -14.18 13.31
CA LEU A 28 9.77 -13.05 12.39
C LEU A 28 11.07 -13.06 11.57
N LYS A 29 12.20 -13.38 12.21
CA LYS A 29 13.50 -13.49 11.53
C LYS A 29 13.50 -14.59 10.46
N CYS A 30 12.95 -15.76 10.78
CA CYS A 30 12.79 -16.85 9.82
C CYS A 30 11.91 -16.44 8.65
N LEU A 31 10.77 -15.81 8.94
CA LEU A 31 9.82 -15.36 7.93
C LEU A 31 10.46 -14.33 6.98
N LEU A 32 11.03 -13.25 7.52
CA LEU A 32 11.65 -12.20 6.71
C LEU A 32 12.84 -12.72 5.90
N GLY A 33 13.61 -13.68 6.44
CA GLY A 33 14.82 -14.21 5.80
C GLY A 33 14.59 -14.73 4.37
N ALA A 34 13.43 -15.32 4.08
CA ALA A 34 13.09 -15.78 2.73
C ALA A 34 12.71 -14.64 1.76
N HIS A 35 12.29 -13.48 2.28
CA HIS A 35 11.70 -12.37 1.53
C HIS A 35 12.55 -11.09 1.51
N ILE A 36 13.75 -11.07 2.12
CA ILE A 36 14.64 -9.90 2.14
C ILE A 36 14.88 -9.34 0.73
N LYS A 37 15.23 -10.19 -0.24
CA LYS A 37 15.54 -9.73 -1.60
C LYS A 37 14.32 -9.11 -2.30
N PRO A 38 13.14 -9.76 -2.35
CA PRO A 38 11.91 -9.14 -2.86
C PRO A 38 11.56 -7.81 -2.18
N LEU A 39 11.74 -7.71 -0.86
CA LEU A 39 11.51 -6.48 -0.12
C LEU A 39 12.48 -5.37 -0.54
N GLU A 40 13.78 -5.65 -0.58
CA GLU A 40 14.79 -4.68 -1.02
C GLU A 40 14.51 -4.17 -2.45
N GLN A 41 14.15 -5.08 -3.37
CA GLN A 41 13.76 -4.72 -4.74
C GLN A 41 12.52 -3.83 -4.80
N SER A 42 11.49 -4.14 -4.00
CA SER A 42 10.25 -3.35 -3.92
C SER A 42 10.52 -1.96 -3.34
N ILE A 43 11.38 -1.90 -2.31
CA ILE A 43 11.82 -0.66 -1.67
C ILE A 43 12.58 0.23 -2.66
N ASP A 44 13.57 -0.31 -3.36
CA ASP A 44 14.34 0.44 -4.37
C ASP A 44 13.43 0.94 -5.49
N ARG A 45 12.45 0.13 -5.90
CA ARG A 45 11.49 0.49 -6.95
C ARG A 45 10.56 1.63 -6.54
N VAL A 46 9.99 1.58 -5.33
CA VAL A 46 9.10 2.65 -4.85
C VAL A 46 9.87 3.96 -4.61
N GLU A 47 11.13 3.90 -4.18
CA GLU A 47 11.99 5.08 -4.04
C GLU A 47 12.31 5.71 -5.40
N GLY A 48 12.61 4.90 -6.42
CA GLY A 48 12.78 5.38 -7.79
C GLY A 48 11.53 6.09 -8.33
N LEU A 49 10.35 5.47 -8.17
CA LEU A 49 9.08 6.06 -8.58
C LEU A 49 8.76 7.35 -7.80
N SER A 50 9.06 7.37 -6.51
CA SER A 50 8.94 8.55 -5.64
C SER A 50 9.73 9.74 -6.19
N GLU A 51 10.97 9.52 -6.64
CA GLU A 51 11.78 10.58 -7.27
C GLU A 51 11.21 11.05 -8.62
N ILE A 52 10.76 10.12 -9.46
CA ILE A 52 10.14 10.42 -10.76
C ILE A 52 8.90 11.29 -10.55
N LEU A 53 8.00 10.90 -9.63
CA LEU A 53 6.74 11.59 -9.38
C LEU A 53 6.92 12.97 -8.76
N ARG A 54 7.91 13.15 -7.88
CA ARG A 54 8.27 14.48 -7.37
C ARG A 54 8.72 15.43 -8.48
N ARG A 55 9.36 14.92 -9.53
CA ARG A 55 9.86 15.72 -10.66
C ARG A 55 8.83 15.92 -11.77
N SER A 56 7.88 15.01 -11.93
CA SER A 56 6.90 15.03 -13.03
C SER A 56 5.68 15.91 -12.76
N ASN A 57 5.48 16.36 -11.51
CA ASN A 57 4.37 17.23 -11.08
C ASN A 57 3.00 16.75 -11.62
N PRO A 58 2.55 15.53 -11.22
CA PRO A 58 1.33 14.94 -11.75
C PRO A 58 0.09 15.78 -11.42
N LYS A 59 -0.96 15.62 -12.25
CA LYS A 59 -2.24 16.27 -12.02
C LYS A 59 -2.84 15.75 -10.71
N MET A 60 -3.27 16.67 -9.86
CA MET A 60 -3.83 16.36 -8.54
C MET A 60 -5.36 16.50 -8.55
N ALA A 61 -6.02 15.67 -7.76
CA ALA A 61 -7.44 15.70 -7.45
C ALA A 61 -7.63 15.40 -5.95
N LEU A 62 -8.84 15.66 -5.46
CA LEU A 62 -9.22 15.27 -4.11
C LEU A 62 -9.44 13.76 -4.07
N CYS A 63 -8.58 13.05 -3.34
CA CYS A 63 -8.59 11.60 -3.22
C CYS A 63 -8.93 11.19 -1.79
N HIS A 64 -9.67 10.10 -1.64
CA HIS A 64 -10.04 9.54 -0.34
C HIS A 64 -8.87 8.81 0.33
N THR A 65 -7.97 8.25 -0.48
CA THR A 65 -6.78 7.47 -0.14
C THR A 65 -7.01 6.15 0.60
N ASP A 66 -8.28 5.73 0.74
CA ASP A 66 -8.64 4.48 1.43
C ASP A 66 -9.95 3.87 0.90
N ILE A 67 -10.07 3.80 -0.43
CA ILE A 67 -11.31 3.32 -1.09
C ILE A 67 -11.32 1.78 -1.15
N HIS A 68 -11.65 1.17 -0.03
CA HIS A 68 -11.86 -0.28 0.07
C HIS A 68 -13.27 -0.63 0.54
N ASN A 69 -13.67 -1.90 0.40
CA ASN A 69 -15.03 -2.37 0.69
C ASN A 69 -15.56 -2.03 2.09
N TRP A 70 -14.67 -1.90 3.09
CA TRP A 70 -15.08 -1.53 4.46
C TRP A 70 -15.45 -0.04 4.62
N ASN A 71 -15.00 0.81 3.70
CA ASN A 71 -15.32 2.24 3.65
C ASN A 71 -16.42 2.55 2.63
N LEU A 72 -17.10 1.51 2.13
CA LEU A 72 -18.20 1.59 1.20
C LEU A 72 -19.46 1.02 1.84
N MET A 73 -20.51 1.83 1.88
CA MET A 73 -21.85 1.41 2.25
C MET A 73 -22.75 1.46 1.02
N GLN A 74 -23.70 0.53 0.92
CA GLN A 74 -24.74 0.56 -0.09
C GLN A 74 -26.09 0.87 0.55
N ARG A 75 -26.81 1.82 -0.04
CA ARG A 75 -28.21 2.10 0.28
C ARG A 75 -28.98 2.14 -1.03
N ASP A 76 -29.88 1.17 -1.22
CA ASP A 76 -30.62 0.98 -2.46
C ASP A 76 -29.65 0.89 -3.66
N GLU A 77 -29.79 1.77 -4.65
CA GLU A 77 -28.90 1.87 -5.83
C GLU A 77 -27.71 2.82 -5.64
N GLN A 78 -27.54 3.38 -4.44
CA GLN A 78 -26.48 4.35 -4.14
C GLN A 78 -25.35 3.73 -3.34
N LEU A 79 -24.12 4.06 -3.73
CA LEU A 79 -22.91 3.81 -2.93
C LEU A 79 -22.55 5.07 -2.16
N VAL A 80 -22.23 4.89 -0.87
CA VAL A 80 -21.83 5.95 0.06
C VAL A 80 -20.42 5.63 0.53
N LEU A 81 -19.49 6.57 0.30
CA LEU A 81 -18.14 6.55 0.86
C LEU A 81 -18.16 7.16 2.26
N ILE A 82 -17.52 6.47 3.20
CA ILE A 82 -17.36 6.89 4.60
C ILE A 82 -15.87 6.94 4.95
N ASP A 83 -15.54 7.48 6.12
CA ASP A 83 -14.16 7.60 6.60
C ASP A 83 -13.28 8.54 5.73
N TRP A 84 -13.56 9.83 5.84
CA TRP A 84 -12.86 10.89 5.09
C TRP A 84 -11.58 11.39 5.80
N GLU A 85 -11.06 10.68 6.80
CA GLU A 85 -9.88 11.14 7.55
C GLU A 85 -8.61 11.14 6.69
N GLY A 86 -8.51 10.22 5.71
CA GLY A 86 -7.40 10.12 4.76
C GLY A 86 -7.36 11.21 3.67
N LEU A 87 -8.37 12.08 3.60
CA LEU A 87 -8.59 13.00 2.48
C LEU A 87 -7.35 13.82 2.10
N LYS A 88 -6.89 13.65 0.85
CA LYS A 88 -5.64 14.25 0.37
C LYS A 88 -5.77 14.79 -1.06
N LEU A 89 -5.06 15.87 -1.34
CA LEU A 89 -4.82 16.32 -2.71
C LEU A 89 -3.68 15.50 -3.32
N ALA A 90 -4.00 14.55 -4.19
CA ALA A 90 -3.08 13.55 -4.76
C ALA A 90 -3.46 13.21 -6.23
N PRO A 91 -2.62 12.53 -7.02
CA PRO A 91 -3.06 11.94 -8.28
C PRO A 91 -4.17 10.92 -8.02
N VAL A 92 -5.13 10.82 -8.94
CA VAL A 92 -6.29 9.92 -8.80
C VAL A 92 -5.89 8.45 -8.66
N GLU A 93 -4.68 8.10 -9.11
CA GLU A 93 -4.07 6.79 -8.94
C GLU A 93 -3.93 6.37 -7.47
N ALA A 94 -3.91 7.32 -6.53
CA ALA A 94 -3.96 7.04 -5.09
C ALA A 94 -5.23 6.27 -4.69
N ASP A 95 -6.34 6.55 -5.36
CA ASP A 95 -7.61 5.85 -5.17
C ASP A 95 -7.75 4.67 -6.14
N LEU A 96 -7.32 4.81 -7.40
CA LEU A 96 -7.46 3.75 -8.41
C LEU A 96 -6.68 2.48 -8.06
N MET A 97 -5.58 2.60 -7.30
CA MET A 97 -4.75 1.45 -6.91
C MET A 97 -5.54 0.38 -6.12
N PHE A 98 -6.57 0.76 -5.36
CA PHE A 98 -7.41 -0.18 -4.61
C PHE A 98 -8.24 -1.13 -5.49
N PHE A 99 -8.40 -0.78 -6.76
CA PHE A 99 -9.18 -1.55 -7.72
C PHE A 99 -8.34 -2.49 -8.58
N VAL A 100 -7.01 -2.28 -8.67
CA VAL A 100 -6.13 -2.97 -9.64
C VAL A 100 -6.20 -4.49 -9.52
N ASP A 101 -6.21 -5.01 -8.29
CA ASP A 101 -6.25 -6.45 -8.03
C ASP A 101 -7.68 -7.01 -7.95
N LYS A 102 -8.70 -6.21 -8.27
CA LYS A 102 -10.11 -6.63 -8.19
C LYS A 102 -10.54 -7.31 -9.50
N PRO A 103 -11.33 -8.39 -9.42
CA PRO A 103 -11.79 -9.12 -10.62
C PRO A 103 -12.68 -8.27 -11.54
N TYR A 104 -13.20 -7.14 -11.04
CA TYR A 104 -14.03 -6.19 -11.78
C TYR A 104 -13.27 -4.92 -12.21
N TYR A 105 -11.94 -4.88 -12.10
CA TYR A 105 -11.13 -3.71 -12.46
C TYR A 105 -11.42 -3.19 -13.87
N ASP A 106 -11.45 -4.07 -14.87
CA ASP A 106 -11.70 -3.68 -16.26
C ASP A 106 -13.09 -3.08 -16.44
N VAL A 107 -14.10 -3.62 -15.75
CA VAL A 107 -15.47 -3.08 -15.80
C VAL A 107 -15.50 -1.68 -15.18
N PHE A 108 -14.86 -1.51 -14.02
CA PHE A 108 -14.75 -0.24 -13.34
C PHE A 108 -14.04 0.81 -14.22
N MET A 109 -12.87 0.48 -14.77
CA MET A 109 -12.10 1.39 -15.62
C MET A 109 -12.84 1.77 -16.90
N ASN A 110 -13.57 0.84 -17.50
CA ASN A 110 -14.41 1.13 -18.67
C ASN A 110 -15.52 2.15 -18.35
N ILE A 111 -16.12 2.11 -17.16
CA ILE A 111 -17.10 3.10 -16.71
C ILE A 111 -16.42 4.43 -16.41
N TYR A 112 -15.30 4.39 -15.67
CA TYR A 112 -14.53 5.57 -15.31
C TYR A 112 -14.09 6.38 -16.54
N LEU A 113 -13.54 5.71 -17.56
CA LEU A 113 -13.08 6.35 -18.81
C LEU A 113 -14.21 6.94 -19.65
N LYS A 114 -15.44 6.42 -19.56
CA LYS A 114 -16.61 7.02 -20.24
C LYS A 114 -17.01 8.36 -19.64
N LEU A 115 -16.83 8.51 -18.32
CA LEU A 115 -17.14 9.73 -17.57
C LEU A 115 -15.99 10.74 -17.63
N HIS A 116 -14.75 10.27 -17.65
CA HIS A 116 -13.53 11.08 -17.68
C HIS A 116 -12.85 10.99 -19.04
N LYS A 117 -13.48 11.60 -20.06
CA LYS A 117 -12.90 11.70 -21.41
C LYS A 117 -11.52 12.37 -21.32
N ASP A 118 -10.53 11.81 -22.01
CA ASP A 118 -9.12 12.22 -22.01
C ASP A 118 -8.33 11.88 -20.72
N PHE A 119 -8.90 11.12 -19.79
CA PHE A 119 -8.12 10.56 -18.69
C PHE A 119 -7.15 9.49 -19.22
N LEU A 120 -5.87 9.68 -18.92
CA LEU A 120 -4.81 8.70 -19.13
C LEU A 120 -4.24 8.35 -17.76
N ILE A 121 -4.21 7.05 -17.46
CA ILE A 121 -3.65 6.56 -16.22
C ILE A 121 -2.14 6.81 -16.20
N ASN A 122 -1.65 7.41 -15.12
CA ASN A 122 -0.22 7.50 -14.87
C ASN A 122 0.25 6.18 -14.25
N THR A 123 0.84 5.31 -15.06
CA THR A 123 1.30 3.98 -14.62
C THR A 123 2.35 4.05 -13.53
N ASP A 124 3.22 5.06 -13.55
CA ASP A 124 4.24 5.26 -12.51
C ASP A 124 3.59 5.63 -11.18
N ALA A 125 2.56 6.50 -11.21
CA ALA A 125 1.80 6.86 -10.02
C ALA A 125 1.01 5.68 -9.47
N LEU A 126 0.33 4.92 -10.34
CA LEU A 126 -0.43 3.73 -9.95
C LEU A 126 0.48 2.70 -9.27
N LEU A 127 1.61 2.40 -9.90
CA LEU A 127 2.57 1.43 -9.36
C LEU A 127 3.23 1.94 -8.08
N PHE A 128 3.53 3.24 -7.98
CA PHE A 128 4.04 3.84 -6.75
C PHE A 128 3.09 3.60 -5.58
N TYR A 129 1.81 3.91 -5.73
CA TYR A 129 0.84 3.73 -4.65
C TYR A 129 0.58 2.27 -4.31
N HIS A 130 0.56 1.41 -5.32
CA HIS A 130 0.38 -0.03 -5.12
C HIS A 130 1.53 -0.65 -4.32
N ILE A 131 2.79 -0.37 -4.71
CA ILE A 131 3.97 -0.84 -3.96
C ILE A 131 4.02 -0.19 -2.59
N ARG A 132 3.77 1.13 -2.49
CA ARG A 132 3.78 1.86 -1.22
C ARG A 132 2.81 1.24 -0.23
N ARG A 133 1.54 1.04 -0.61
CA ARG A 133 0.52 0.46 0.28
C ARG A 133 0.93 -0.92 0.77
N LYS A 134 1.41 -1.77 -0.13
CA LYS A 134 1.90 -3.11 0.21
C LYS A 134 3.05 -3.09 1.21
N LEU A 135 4.01 -2.20 1.04
CA LEU A 135 5.13 -2.05 1.97
C LEU A 135 4.69 -1.40 3.30
N GLU A 136 3.70 -0.50 3.30
CA GLU A 136 3.08 0.05 4.51
C GLU A 136 2.37 -1.06 5.31
N ASP A 137 1.58 -1.91 4.65
CA ASP A 137 0.88 -3.05 5.30
C ASP A 137 1.88 -4.03 5.92
N ILE A 138 2.94 -4.37 5.18
CA ILE A 138 4.02 -5.23 5.69
C ILE A 138 4.70 -4.59 6.90
N TRP A 139 4.99 -3.29 6.83
CA TRP A 139 5.59 -2.58 7.95
C TRP A 139 4.67 -2.56 9.18
N GLU A 140 3.37 -2.33 8.99
CA GLU A 140 2.38 -2.33 10.07
C GLU A 140 2.36 -3.68 10.81
N PHE A 141 2.32 -4.81 10.09
CA PHE A 141 2.38 -6.12 10.74
C PHE A 141 3.72 -6.41 11.43
N ILE A 142 4.83 -5.96 10.84
CA ILE A 142 6.15 -6.07 11.48
C ILE A 142 6.17 -5.24 12.77
N GLU A 143 5.64 -4.02 12.73
CA GLU A 143 5.58 -3.11 13.88
C GLU A 143 4.72 -3.70 15.01
N GLN A 144 3.53 -4.23 14.68
CA GLN A 144 2.66 -4.95 15.62
C GLN A 144 3.41 -6.13 16.28
N LEU A 145 4.11 -6.95 15.51
CA LEU A 145 4.86 -8.11 16.04
C LEU A 145 6.05 -7.73 16.92
N LEU A 146 6.57 -6.51 16.81
CA LEU A 146 7.74 -6.02 17.54
C LEU A 146 7.37 -5.24 18.80
N TYR A 147 6.29 -4.48 18.77
CA TYR A 147 6.00 -3.49 19.81
C TYR A 147 4.68 -3.71 20.55
N ASP A 148 3.75 -4.50 19.98
CA ASP A 148 2.49 -4.81 20.67
C ASP A 148 2.64 -6.05 21.56
N ASN A 149 1.91 -6.05 22.67
CA ASN A 149 1.74 -7.24 23.49
C ASN A 149 0.63 -8.09 22.87
N GLN A 150 1.00 -9.25 22.32
CA GLN A 150 0.07 -10.18 21.69
C GLN A 150 0.08 -11.52 22.45
N GLU A 151 -1.09 -12.12 22.62
CA GLU A 151 -1.16 -13.52 23.04
C GLU A 151 -0.68 -14.45 21.91
N ASP A 152 -0.28 -15.68 22.24
CA ASP A 152 0.26 -16.63 21.25
C ASP A 152 -0.67 -16.84 20.06
N LYS A 153 -1.99 -16.85 20.28
CA LYS A 153 -2.97 -17.03 19.20
C LYS A 153 -2.97 -15.84 18.24
N GLU A 154 -3.01 -14.62 18.76
CA GLU A 154 -3.02 -13.38 17.98
C GLU A 154 -1.72 -13.23 17.20
N ARG A 155 -0.58 -13.50 17.84
CA ARG A 155 0.73 -13.48 17.20
C ARG A 155 0.80 -14.43 15.99
N ASN A 156 0.27 -15.65 16.13
CA ASN A 156 0.23 -16.62 15.04
C ASN A 156 -0.66 -16.14 13.88
N GLU A 157 -1.77 -15.46 14.17
CA GLU A 157 -2.64 -14.86 13.16
C GLU A 157 -1.91 -13.73 12.42
N THR A 158 -1.26 -12.82 13.14
CA THR A 158 -0.45 -11.73 12.55
C THR A 158 0.69 -12.28 11.68
N ILE A 159 1.42 -13.29 12.14
CA ILE A 159 2.47 -13.96 11.35
C ILE A 159 1.91 -14.54 10.06
N LYS A 160 0.74 -15.19 10.11
CA LYS A 160 0.09 -15.78 8.92
C LYS A 160 -0.33 -14.72 7.91
N VAL A 161 -0.84 -13.58 8.38
CA VAL A 161 -1.20 -12.46 7.50
C VAL A 161 0.05 -11.86 6.86
N LEU A 162 1.10 -11.61 7.65
CA LEU A 162 2.38 -11.10 7.15
C LEU A 162 3.00 -12.04 6.11
N ASP A 163 2.98 -13.35 6.34
CA ASP A 163 3.43 -14.35 5.36
C ASP A 163 2.64 -14.25 4.04
N GLY A 164 1.32 -14.07 4.13
CA GLY A 164 0.47 -13.83 2.96
C GLY A 164 0.87 -12.58 2.17
N GLU A 165 1.14 -11.46 2.85
CA GLU A 165 1.57 -10.22 2.20
C GLU A 165 2.96 -10.36 1.56
N LEU A 166 3.91 -10.98 2.25
CA LEU A 166 5.27 -11.21 1.77
C LEU A 166 5.32 -12.12 0.53
N ASN A 167 4.45 -13.12 0.46
CA ASN A 167 4.34 -14.00 -0.71
C ASN A 167 3.71 -13.31 -1.94
N ASN A 168 2.97 -12.22 -1.72
CA ASN A 168 2.31 -11.44 -2.77
C ASN A 168 3.11 -10.19 -3.20
N LEU A 169 4.38 -10.07 -2.80
CA LEU A 169 5.32 -9.04 -3.29
C LEU A 169 5.71 -9.32 -4.76
N VAL A 170 4.80 -9.10 -5.70
CA VAL A 170 5.08 -9.24 -7.14
C VAL A 170 4.79 -7.90 -7.83
N PHE A 171 5.84 -7.19 -8.26
CA PHE A 171 5.74 -5.88 -8.95
C PHE A 171 6.76 -5.72 -10.08
#